data_AF-A0AAV2QLR6-F1
#
_entry.id   AF-A0AAV2QLR6-F1
#
_cell.length_a   1.000
_cell.length_b   1.000
_cell.length_c   1.000
_cell.angle_alpha   90.00
_cell.angle_beta   90.00
_cell.angle_gamma   90.00
#
_symmetry.space_group_name_H-M   'P 1'
#
loop_
_entity.id
_entity.type
_entity.pdbx_description
1 polymer ?
#
loop_
_entity_poly.entity_id
_entity_poly.type
_entity_poly.pdbx_seq_one_letter_code
_entity_poly.pdbx_strand_id
1 'polypeptide(L)'
;EKAFSDKKNFIRHQRSHTGEKPYQCSQCDKAFSNNRNLKRHQHIKHTVTGEKPFQCSQCENAYSDKKFFIRHLRSHTGEKPSQCSQCDKAFSNNRNLKRHQHIKKVT
;
A
#
# COMPACT_ATOMS: atom_id res chain seq x y z
N GLU A 1 15.82 -9.84 -12.04
CA GLU A 1 15.99 -10.33 -10.66
C GLU A 1 15.91 -9.20 -9.64
N LYS A 2 15.75 -9.52 -8.35
CA LYS A 2 15.87 -8.55 -7.25
C LYS A 2 16.97 -9.03 -6.29
N ALA A 3 17.92 -8.15 -5.98
CA ALA A 3 18.92 -8.38 -4.96
C ALA A 3 18.38 -7.97 -3.57
N PHE A 4 18.78 -8.69 -2.53
CA PHE A 4 18.39 -8.41 -1.14
C PHE A 4 19.62 -8.40 -0.26
N SER A 5 19.71 -7.42 0.64
CA SER A 5 20.81 -7.27 1.61
C SER A 5 20.79 -8.32 2.72
N ASP A 6 19.66 -9.01 2.92
CA ASP A 6 19.52 -10.02 3.97
C ASP A 6 18.60 -11.17 3.56
N LYS A 7 18.88 -12.34 4.15
CA LYS A 7 18.18 -13.60 3.90
C LYS A 7 16.69 -13.53 4.28
N LYS A 8 16.32 -12.80 5.34
CA LYS A 8 14.92 -12.68 5.77
C LYS A 8 14.07 -11.98 4.71
N ASN A 9 14.58 -10.92 4.12
CA ASN A 9 13.91 -10.16 3.07
C ASN A 9 13.86 -10.96 1.76
N PHE A 10 14.90 -11.72 1.44
CA PHE A 10 14.89 -12.66 0.32
C PHE A 10 13.81 -13.74 0.47
N ILE A 11 13.76 -14.45 1.60
CA ILE A 11 12.73 -15.48 1.86
C ILE A 11 11.32 -14.85 1.77
N ARG A 12 11.12 -13.68 2.36
CA ARG A 12 9.83 -12.98 2.26
C ARG A 12 9.47 -12.63 0.82
N HIS A 13 10.45 -12.26 -0.02
CA HIS A 13 10.22 -12.04 -1.43
C HIS A 13 9.86 -13.32 -2.17
N GLN A 14 10.54 -14.43 -1.89
CA GLN A 14 10.25 -15.72 -2.53
C GLN A 14 8.78 -16.14 -2.35
N ARG A 15 8.19 -15.86 -1.19
CA ARG A 15 6.75 -16.07 -0.93
C ARG A 15 5.81 -15.33 -1.88
N SER A 16 6.27 -14.27 -2.53
CA SER A 16 5.48 -13.57 -3.57
C SER A 16 5.41 -14.32 -4.89
N HIS A 17 6.34 -15.26 -5.13
CA HIS A 17 6.30 -16.15 -6.29
C HIS A 17 5.54 -17.43 -5.99
N THR A 18 5.74 -18.01 -4.80
CA THR A 18 5.09 -19.27 -4.41
C THR A 18 3.66 -19.10 -3.93
N GLY A 19 3.27 -17.88 -3.52
CA GLY A 19 1.97 -17.61 -2.91
C GLY A 19 1.86 -18.03 -1.45
N GLU A 20 2.93 -18.54 -0.83
CA GLU A 20 2.95 -18.98 0.57
C GLU A 20 2.54 -17.84 1.52
N LYS A 21 1.57 -18.12 2.39
CA LYS A 21 1.01 -17.17 3.36
C LYS A 21 0.97 -17.80 4.76
N PRO A 22 2.13 -17.92 5.44
CA PRO A 22 2.21 -18.65 6.70
C PRO A 22 1.59 -17.91 7.90
N TYR A 23 1.19 -16.65 7.72
CA TYR A 23 0.63 -15.85 8.81
C TYR A 23 -0.90 -15.75 8.64
N GLN A 24 -1.63 -16.63 9.31
CA GLN A 24 -3.09 -16.63 9.33
C GLN A 24 -3.65 -15.65 10.36
N CYS A 25 -4.77 -15.02 10.03
CA CYS A 25 -5.53 -14.24 10.99
C CYS A 25 -6.39 -15.17 11.86
N SER A 26 -6.34 -14.99 13.17
CA SER A 26 -7.16 -15.76 14.11
C SER A 26 -8.63 -15.35 14.16
N GLN A 27 -8.99 -14.23 13.51
CA GLN A 27 -10.32 -13.63 13.57
C GLN A 27 -11.05 -13.68 12.21
N CYS A 28 -10.39 -14.14 11.14
CA CYS A 28 -10.98 -14.36 9.83
C CYS A 28 -10.07 -15.22 8.94
N ASP A 29 -10.57 -15.71 7.80
CA ASP A 29 -9.84 -16.63 6.91
C ASP A 29 -8.70 -15.99 6.09
N LYS A 30 -8.29 -14.75 6.40
CA LYS A 30 -7.22 -14.07 5.67
C LYS A 30 -5.85 -14.50 6.15
N ALA A 31 -5.02 -14.92 5.21
CA ALA A 31 -3.61 -15.23 5.42
C ALA A 31 -2.69 -14.23 4.68
N PHE A 32 -1.50 -14.01 5.25
CA PHE A 32 -0.50 -13.06 4.77
C PHE A 32 0.87 -13.69 4.62
N SER A 33 1.67 -13.20 3.67
CA SER A 33 3.06 -13.66 3.44
C SER A 33 4.06 -13.08 4.44
N ASN A 34 3.66 -12.09 5.25
CA ASN A 34 4.48 -11.50 6.29
C ASN A 34 3.67 -11.08 7.53
N ASN A 35 4.31 -11.21 8.70
CA ASN A 35 3.71 -10.89 10.00
C ASN A 35 3.30 -9.41 10.13
N ARG A 36 4.10 -8.48 9.60
CA ARG A 36 3.78 -7.03 9.66
C ARG A 36 2.43 -6.73 9.00
N ASN A 37 2.13 -7.35 7.87
CA ASN A 37 0.86 -7.18 7.17
C ASN A 37 -0.30 -7.81 7.95
N LEU A 38 -0.10 -8.98 8.58
CA LEU A 38 -1.10 -9.59 9.46
C LEU A 38 -1.42 -8.67 10.65
N LYS A 39 -0.40 -8.18 11.36
CA LYS A 39 -0.60 -7.26 12.50
C LYS A 39 -1.35 -6.00 12.10
N ARG A 40 -0.97 -5.39 10.97
CA ARG A 40 -1.70 -4.23 10.43
C ARG A 40 -3.14 -4.59 10.10
N HIS A 41 -3.37 -5.75 9.48
CA HIS A 41 -4.72 -6.20 9.16
C HIS A 41 -5.56 -6.38 10.42
N GLN A 42 -5.07 -7.10 11.43
CA GLN A 42 -5.76 -7.30 12.69
C GLN A 42 -6.08 -5.98 13.36
N HIS A 43 -5.09 -5.09 13.47
CA HIS A 43 -5.29 -3.78 14.06
C HIS A 43 -6.39 -2.99 13.34
N ILE A 44 -6.32 -2.85 12.01
CA ILE A 44 -7.25 -2.01 11.24
C ILE A 44 -8.63 -2.63 11.07
N LYS A 45 -8.74 -3.96 11.01
CA LYS A 45 -10.00 -4.65 10.69
C LYS A 45 -10.73 -5.21 11.88
N HIS A 46 -10.02 -5.51 12.96
CA HIS A 46 -10.58 -6.21 14.09
C HIS A 46 -10.42 -5.48 15.42
N THR A 47 -9.38 -4.64 15.56
CA THR A 47 -9.18 -3.84 16.79
C THR A 47 -9.82 -2.46 16.68
N VAL A 48 -9.59 -1.75 15.58
CA VAL A 48 -10.07 -0.39 15.36
C VAL A 48 -11.45 -0.47 14.70
N THR A 49 -12.50 -0.68 15.49
CA THR A 49 -13.89 -0.74 14.99
C THR A 49 -14.48 0.66 14.91
N GLY A 50 -14.80 1.15 13.71
CA GLY A 50 -15.42 2.46 13.49
C GLY A 50 -14.49 3.66 13.67
N GLU A 51 -13.41 3.50 14.44
CA GLU A 51 -12.42 4.55 14.67
C GLU A 51 -11.57 4.83 13.41
N LYS A 52 -11.43 6.11 13.10
CA LYS A 52 -10.59 6.61 12.00
C LYS A 52 -9.60 7.61 12.59
N PRO A 53 -8.51 7.14 13.23
CA PRO A 53 -7.59 7.99 14.01
C PRO A 53 -6.89 9.05 13.16
N PHE A 54 -6.87 8.90 11.83
CA PHE A 54 -6.24 9.86 10.93
C PHE A 54 -7.30 10.74 10.27
N GLN A 55 -7.68 11.83 10.94
CA GLN A 55 -8.60 12.84 10.44
C GLN A 55 -7.87 13.90 9.62
N CYS A 56 -8.46 14.32 8.50
CA CYS A 56 -7.96 15.43 7.72
C CYS A 56 -8.43 16.76 8.33
N SER A 57 -7.54 17.73 8.45
CA SER A 57 -7.89 19.07 8.94
C SER A 57 -8.47 19.98 7.86
N GLN A 58 -8.37 19.58 6.58
CA GLN A 58 -8.80 20.38 5.43
C GLN A 58 -10.13 19.89 4.82
N CYS A 59 -10.64 18.74 5.27
CA CYS A 59 -11.93 18.20 4.85
C CYS A 59 -12.42 17.13 5.85
N GLU A 60 -13.66 16.67 5.70
CA GLU A 60 -14.29 15.70 6.62
C GLU A 60 -13.81 14.25 6.45
N ASN A 61 -12.82 14.01 5.60
CA ASN A 61 -12.31 12.66 5.38
C ASN A 61 -11.45 12.18 6.54
N ALA A 62 -11.69 10.94 6.97
CA ALA A 62 -10.89 10.26 7.98
C ALA A 62 -10.54 8.83 7.55
N TYR A 63 -9.40 8.33 8.03
CA TYR A 63 -8.83 7.05 7.61
C TYR A 63 -8.38 6.22 8.81
N SER A 64 -8.49 4.89 8.68
CA SER A 64 -7.95 3.93 9.66
C SER A 64 -6.52 3.47 9.35
N ASP A 65 -5.99 3.80 8.16
CA ASP A 65 -4.61 3.50 7.76
C ASP A 65 -3.86 4.81 7.46
N LYS A 66 -2.75 5.05 8.19
CA LYS A 66 -1.85 6.19 7.98
C LYS A 66 -1.40 6.32 6.53
N LYS A 67 -1.14 5.20 5.84
CA LYS A 67 -0.71 5.22 4.43
C LYS A 67 -1.77 5.83 3.52
N PHE A 68 -3.04 5.54 3.78
CA PHE A 68 -4.14 6.11 2.99
C PHE A 68 -4.37 7.57 3.32
N PHE A 69 -4.24 7.94 4.59
CA PHE A 69 -4.28 9.34 5.02
C PHE A 69 -3.22 10.20 4.35
N ILE A 70 -1.93 9.80 4.41
CA ILE A 70 -0.84 10.56 3.77
C ILE A 70 -1.06 10.68 2.26
N ARG A 71 -1.52 9.62 1.60
CA ARG A 71 -1.85 9.68 0.17
C ARG A 71 -2.99 10.66 -0.11
N HIS A 72 -3.98 10.73 0.77
CA HIS A 72 -5.07 11.68 0.66
C HIS A 72 -4.57 13.12 0.84
N LEU A 73 -3.68 13.40 1.79
CA LEU A 73 -3.13 14.76 1.96
C LEU A 73 -2.52 15.34 0.67
N ARG A 74 -2.00 14.48 -0.21
CA ARG A 74 -1.48 14.88 -1.53
C ARG A 74 -2.54 15.44 -2.48
N SER A 75 -3.82 15.14 -2.28
CA SER A 75 -4.89 15.77 -3.06
C SER A 75 -5.09 17.24 -2.69
N HIS A 76 -4.69 17.64 -1.47
CA HIS A 76 -4.74 19.03 -1.04
C HIS A 76 -3.47 19.79 -1.44
N THR A 77 -2.29 19.20 -1.22
CA THR A 77 -1.02 19.87 -1.52
C THR A 77 -0.66 19.86 -3.00
N GLY A 78 -1.30 18.99 -3.79
CA GLY A 78 -0.91 18.77 -5.18
C GLY A 78 0.40 17.99 -5.36
N GLU A 79 1.00 17.49 -4.26
CA GLU A 79 2.25 16.71 -4.31
C GLU A 79 2.11 15.50 -5.24
N LYS A 80 3.01 15.39 -6.23
CA LYS A 80 3.02 14.31 -7.22
C LYS A 80 4.40 13.64 -7.27
N PRO A 81 4.71 12.75 -6.30
CA PRO A 81 6.05 12.17 -6.18
C PRO A 81 6.41 11.18 -7.30
N SER A 82 5.40 10.71 -8.04
CA SER A 82 5.54 9.63 -9.01
C SER A 82 5.52 10.18 -10.42
N GLN A 83 6.69 10.44 -11.00
CA GLN A 83 6.82 10.92 -12.38
C GLN A 83 6.86 9.78 -13.39
N CYS A 84 6.24 9.98 -14.55
CA CYS A 84 6.37 9.07 -15.69
C CYS A 84 7.72 9.26 -16.36
N SER A 85 8.43 8.17 -16.66
CA SER A 85 9.71 8.23 -17.37
C SER A 85 9.58 8.41 -18.89
N GLN A 86 8.35 8.40 -19.41
CA GLN A 86 8.06 8.47 -20.85
C GLN A 86 7.32 9.76 -21.24
N CYS A 87 6.95 10.60 -20.26
CA CYS A 87 6.34 11.91 -20.48
C CYS A 87 6.38 12.73 -19.19
N ASP A 88 6.09 14.03 -19.25
CA ASP A 88 6.18 14.93 -18.09
C ASP A 88 5.03 14.81 -17.07
N LYS A 89 4.16 13.80 -17.23
CA LYS A 89 3.04 13.60 -16.30
C LYS A 89 3.51 13.01 -14.98
N ALA A 90 3.17 13.71 -13.89
CA ALA A 90 3.38 13.25 -12.53
C ALA A 90 2.06 12.91 -11.81
N PHE A 91 2.12 11.96 -10.87
CA PHE A 91 0.95 11.42 -10.17
C PHE A 91 1.16 11.42 -8.66
N SER A 92 0.06 11.58 -7.90
CA SER A 92 0.07 11.57 -6.43
C SER A 92 0.37 10.19 -5.83
N ASN A 93 0.30 9.12 -6.64
CA ASN A 93 0.64 7.77 -6.22
C ASN A 93 1.05 6.85 -7.39
N ASN A 94 1.84 5.83 -7.05
CA ASN A 94 2.37 4.84 -8.00
C ASN A 94 1.31 3.99 -8.72
N ARG A 95 0.11 3.79 -8.14
CA ARG A 95 -0.95 3.00 -8.80
C ARG A 95 -1.45 3.75 -10.04
N ASN A 96 -1.70 5.05 -9.89
CA ASN A 96 -2.12 5.91 -11.00
C ASN A 96 -1.05 5.99 -12.08
N LEU A 97 0.23 6.14 -11.69
CA LEU A 97 1.35 6.11 -12.62
C LEU A 97 1.41 4.78 -13.40
N LYS A 98 1.34 3.63 -12.72
CA LYS A 98 1.37 2.31 -13.39
C LYS A 98 0.22 2.14 -14.37
N ARG A 99 -0.99 2.57 -14.01
CA ARG A 99 -2.15 2.54 -14.91
C ARG A 99 -1.91 3.43 -16.12
N HIS A 100 -1.40 4.64 -15.93
CA HIS A 100 -1.06 5.54 -17.01
C HIS A 100 -0.01 4.92 -17.97
N GLN A 101 1.06 4.36 -17.42
CA GLN A 101 2.10 3.69 -18.20
C GLN A 101 1.57 2.47 -18.95
N HIS A 102 0.66 1.70 -18.35
CA HIS A 102 0.03 0.57 -19.02
C HIS A 102 -0.78 1.03 -20.23
N ILE A 103 -1.64 2.05 -20.08
CA ILE A 103 -2.44 2.59 -21.18
C ILE A 103 -1.53 3.11 -22.29
N LYS A 104 -0.50 3.90 -21.93
CA LYS A 104 0.46 4.46 -22.88
C LYS A 104 1.37 3.45 -23.59
N LYS A 105 1.45 2.22 -23.10
CA LYS A 105 2.18 1.13 -23.77
C LYS A 105 1.32 0.36 -24.77
N VAL A 106 0.00 0.43 -24.61
CA VAL A 106 -0.98 -0.30 -25.45
C VAL A 106 -1.52 0.61 -26.57
N THR A 107 -1.43 1.93 -26.40
CA THR A 107 -1.64 2.95 -27.43
C THR A 107 -0.32 3.32 -28.08
#